data_AF-A0A5N9FRX9-F1
#
_entry.id   AF-A0A5N9FRX9-F1
#
_cell.length_a   1.000
_cell.length_b   1.000
_cell.length_c   1.000
_cell.angle_alpha   90.00
_cell.angle_beta   90.00
_cell.angle_gamma   90.00
#
_symmetry.space_group_name_H-M   'P 1'
#
loop_
_entity.id
_entity.type
_entity.pdbx_description
1 polymer ?
#
loop_
_entity_poly.entity_id
_entity_poly.type
_entity_poly.pdbx_seq_one_letter_code
_entity_poly.pdbx_strand_id
1 'polypeptide(L)' 'MARKTKLMQRVEKEFSRPLERLLPEKVNEVGLSATAEELGVSKATLGYWLLKLGINVRRVALAPGETLEVKRIS' A
#
# COMPACT_ATOMS: atom_id res chain seq x y z
N MET A 1 -7.04 4.63 16.16
CA MET A 1 -6.47 3.73 15.12
C MET A 1 -7.55 2.74 14.71
N ALA A 2 -7.85 2.58 13.42
CA ALA A 2 -8.94 1.69 13.00
C ALA A 2 -8.61 0.23 13.35
N ARG A 3 -9.56 -0.51 13.93
CA ARG A 3 -9.33 -1.92 14.31
C ARG A 3 -8.99 -2.76 13.07
N LYS A 4 -7.81 -3.37 13.06
CA LYS A 4 -7.34 -4.26 11.97
C LYS A 4 -8.13 -5.56 11.96
N THR A 5 -8.42 -6.07 10.75
CA THR A 5 -9.13 -7.34 10.59
C THR A 5 -8.16 -8.52 10.81
N LYS A 6 -8.70 -9.74 10.97
CA LYS A 6 -7.85 -10.95 11.06
C LYS A 6 -6.96 -11.12 9.82
N LEU A 7 -7.48 -10.79 8.63
CA LEU A 7 -6.72 -10.87 7.38
C LEU A 7 -5.57 -9.86 7.34
N MET A 8 -5.80 -8.63 7.82
CA MET A 8 -4.75 -7.64 7.99
C MET A 8 -3.65 -8.14 8.95
N GLN A 9 -4.04 -8.67 10.11
CA GLN A 9 -3.10 -9.19 11.11
C GLN A 9 -2.28 -10.37 10.59
N ARG A 10 -2.89 -11.26 9.78
CA ARG A 10 -2.18 -12.36 9.10
C ARG A 10 -1.04 -11.81 8.23
N VAL A 11 -1.34 -10.81 7.39
CA VAL A 11 -0.34 -10.19 6.51
C VAL A 11 0.75 -9.50 7.33
N GLU A 12 0.42 -8.78 8.39
CA GLU A 12 1.44 -8.16 9.25
C GLU A 12 2.38 -9.17 9.89
N LYS A 13 1.85 -10.33 10.28
CA LYS A 13 2.65 -11.42 10.85
C LYS A 13 3.57 -12.05 9.81
N GLU A 14 3.05 -12.31 8.62
CA GLU A 14 3.79 -12.91 7.49
C GLU A 14 4.98 -12.04 7.06
N PHE A 15 4.75 -10.74 6.95
CA PHE A 15 5.78 -9.79 6.55
C PHE A 15 6.57 -9.19 7.73
N SER A 16 6.18 -9.50 8.97
CA SER A 16 6.75 -8.94 10.21
C SER A 16 6.80 -7.40 10.23
N ARG A 17 5.82 -6.75 9.61
CA ARG A 17 5.77 -5.30 9.41
C ARG A 17 4.35 -4.77 9.49
N PRO A 18 4.12 -3.56 10.04
CA PRO A 18 2.80 -2.95 10.06
C PRO A 18 2.33 -2.56 8.65
N LEU A 19 1.05 -2.74 8.35
CA LEU A 19 0.47 -2.44 7.02
C LEU A 19 0.66 -0.97 6.62
N GLU A 20 0.64 -0.04 7.57
CA GLU A 20 0.83 1.40 7.34
C GLU A 20 2.21 1.71 6.72
N ARG A 21 3.19 0.83 6.92
CA ARG A 21 4.52 0.94 6.31
C ARG A 21 4.69 0.01 5.12
N LEU A 22 4.20 -1.22 5.23
CA LEU A 22 4.34 -2.24 4.19
C LEU A 22 3.62 -1.85 2.89
N LEU A 23 2.35 -1.40 3.00
CA LEU A 23 1.51 -1.20 1.82
C LEU A 23 1.97 -0.03 0.94
N PRO A 24 2.34 1.16 1.46
CA PRO A 24 2.84 2.24 0.61
C PRO A 24 4.10 1.83 -0.16
N GLU A 25 5.02 1.12 0.50
CA GLU A 25 6.27 0.68 -0.12
C GLU A 25 5.99 -0.32 -1.26
N LYS A 26 5.22 -1.37 -1.01
CA LYS A 26 4.87 -2.36 -2.05
C LYS A 26 4.08 -1.75 -3.21
N VAL A 27 3.09 -0.91 -2.91
CA VAL A 27 2.29 -0.25 -3.96
C VAL A 27 3.15 0.69 -4.82
N ASN A 28 4.16 1.34 -4.23
CA ASN A 28 5.09 2.16 -5.00
C ASN A 28 6.06 1.32 -5.84
N GLU A 29 6.48 0.14 -5.35
CA GLU A 29 7.44 -0.73 -6.01
C GLU A 29 6.83 -1.52 -7.17
N VAL A 30 5.69 -2.17 -6.95
CA VAL A 30 5.07 -3.10 -7.92
C VAL A 30 3.66 -2.70 -8.36
N GLY A 31 3.10 -1.63 -7.80
CA GLY A 31 1.75 -1.17 -8.11
C GLY A 31 0.65 -1.93 -7.37
N LEU A 32 -0.57 -1.37 -7.43
CA LEU A 32 -1.73 -1.85 -6.65
C LEU A 32 -2.15 -3.28 -7.01
N SER A 33 -2.20 -3.62 -8.29
CA SER A 33 -2.68 -4.95 -8.73
C SER A 33 -1.71 -6.05 -8.31
N ALA A 34 -0.41 -5.90 -8.60
CA ALA A 34 0.61 -6.89 -8.24
C ALA A 34 0.76 -7.02 -6.72
N THR A 35 0.65 -5.91 -5.97
CA THR A 35 0.63 -5.97 -4.50
C THR A 35 -0.54 -6.81 -3.99
N ALA A 36 -1.72 -6.69 -4.59
CA ALA A 36 -2.89 -7.48 -4.16
C ALA A 36 -2.67 -8.98 -4.40
N GLU A 37 -2.10 -9.33 -5.55
CA GLU A 37 -1.73 -10.69 -5.90
C GLU A 37 -0.68 -11.28 -4.93
N GLU A 38 0.40 -10.54 -4.66
CA GLU A 38 1.46 -10.96 -3.74
C GLU A 38 0.93 -11.21 -2.31
N LEU A 39 -0.01 -10.38 -1.84
CA LEU A 39 -0.62 -10.53 -0.51
C LEU A 39 -1.74 -11.59 -0.46
N GLY A 40 -2.08 -12.18 -1.61
CA GLY A 40 -3.18 -13.15 -1.75
C GLY A 40 -4.55 -12.56 -1.41
N VAL A 41 -4.82 -11.31 -1.80
CA VAL A 41 -6.10 -10.63 -1.56
C VAL A 41 -6.66 -10.01 -2.84
N SER A 42 -7.97 -9.74 -2.87
CA SER A 42 -8.55 -9.03 -4.01
C SER A 42 -8.07 -7.57 -4.07
N LYS A 43 -8.04 -7.00 -5.28
CA LYS A 43 -7.73 -5.57 -5.47
C LYS A 43 -8.70 -4.65 -4.71
N ALA A 44 -9.97 -5.03 -4.61
CA ALA A 44 -10.97 -4.30 -3.81
C ALA A 44 -10.65 -4.35 -2.30
N THR A 45 -10.22 -5.51 -1.81
CA THR A 45 -9.76 -5.68 -0.42
C THR A 45 -8.57 -4.78 -0.12
N LEU A 46 -7.55 -4.79 -0.99
CA LEU A 46 -6.39 -3.92 -0.81
C LEU A 46 -6.78 -2.44 -0.90
N GLY A 47 -7.64 -2.04 -1.84
CA GLY A 47 -8.17 -0.69 -1.95
C GLY A 47 -8.89 -0.23 -0.67
N TYR A 48 -9.72 -1.09 -0.08
CA TYR A 48 -10.37 -0.83 1.20
C TYR A 48 -9.36 -0.67 2.34
N TRP A 49 -8.27 -1.45 2.37
CA TRP A 49 -7.24 -1.32 3.40
C TRP A 49 -6.52 0.02 3.31
N LEU A 50 -6.14 0.46 2.11
CA LEU A 50 -5.53 1.77 1.90
C LEU A 50 -6.43 2.89 2.41
N LEU A 51 -7.71 2.86 2.04
CA LEU A 51 -8.71 3.80 2.54
C LEU A 51 -8.81 3.77 4.07
N LYS A 52 -8.97 2.59 4.66
CA LYS A 52 -9.14 2.39 6.11
C LYS A 52 -7.93 2.85 6.93
N LEU A 53 -6.73 2.71 6.38
CA LEU A 53 -5.47 3.10 7.02
C LEU A 53 -5.07 4.55 6.70
N GLY A 54 -5.89 5.30 5.96
CA GLY A 54 -5.59 6.68 5.57
C GLY A 54 -4.42 6.80 4.60
N ILE A 55 -4.11 5.74 3.85
CA ILE A 55 -3.01 5.71 2.88
C ILE A 55 -3.53 6.26 1.55
N ASN A 56 -2.99 7.41 1.15
CA ASN A 56 -3.35 8.07 -0.10
C ASN A 56 -2.40 7.67 -1.22
N VAL A 57 -2.91 6.93 -2.21
CA VAL A 57 -2.17 6.60 -3.44
C VAL A 57 -2.48 7.66 -4.50
N ARG A 58 -1.44 8.31 -5.03
CA ARG A 58 -1.55 9.29 -6.11
C ARG A 58 -0.86 8.73 -7.34
N ARG A 59 -1.56 8.74 -8.48
CA ARG A 59 -0.95 8.42 -9.79
C ARG A 59 -0.48 9.72 -10.42
N VAL A 60 0.76 9.72 -10.89
CA VAL A 60 1.35 10.87 -11.58
C VAL A 60 1.85 10.38 -12.93
N ALA A 61 1.40 11.02 -13.99
CA ALA A 61 1.95 10.84 -15.32
C ALA A 61 3.11 11.83 -15.48
N LEU A 62 4.24 11.34 -15.98
CA LEU A 62 5.46 12.10 -16.19
C LEU A 62 5.76 12.11 -17.70
N ALA A 63 6.08 13.28 -18.24
CA ALA A 63 6.64 13.42 -19.58
C ALA A 63 8.08 12.86 -19.62
N PRO A 64 8.63 12.57 -20.82
CA PRO A 64 10.01 12.13 -20.94
C PRO A 64 10.98 13.10 -20.26
N GLY A 65 11.79 12.59 -19.32
CA GLY A 65 12.75 13.37 -18.54
C GLY A 65 12.23 13.97 -17.23
N GLU A 66 10.92 13.88 -16.94
CA GLU A 66 10.38 14.29 -15.64
C GLU A 66 10.61 13.21 -14.57
N THR A 67 10.87 13.64 -13.34
CA THR A 67 11.08 12.78 -12.17
C THR A 67 10.15 13.17 -11.04
N LEU A 68 9.74 12.20 -10.21
CA LEU A 68 8.95 12.44 -9.00
C LEU A 68 9.73 12.02 -7.75
N GLU A 69 9.74 12.89 -6.75
CA GLU A 69 10.34 12.63 -5.43
C GLU A 69 9.26 12.67 -4.35
N VAL A 70 9.23 11.66 -3.47
CA VAL A 70 8.33 11.61 -2.31
C VAL A 70 9.09 11.96 -1.04
N LYS A 71 8.71 13.04 -0.37
CA LYS A 71 9.31 13.47 0.91
C LYS A 71 8.34 13.23 2.06
N ARG A 72 8.86 12.72 3.19
CA ARG A 72 8.11 12.64 4.45
C ARG A 72 8.33 13.93 5.22
N ILE A 73 7.24 14.62 5.53
CA ILE A 73 7.26 15.77 6.44
C ILE A 73 7.38 15.17 7.85
N SER A 74 8.50 15.43 8.51
CA SER A 74 8.82 15.02 9.89
C SER A 74 8.10 15.89 10.91
#